data_AF-A0A292PUB3-F1
#
_entry.id   AF-A0A292PUB3-F1
#
_cell.length_a   1.000
_cell.length_b   1.000
_cell.length_c   1.000
_cell.angle_alpha   90.00
_cell.angle_beta   90.00
_cell.angle_gamma   90.00
#
_symmetry.space_group_name_H-M   'P 1'
#
loop_
_entity.id
_entity.type
_entity.pdbx_description
1 polymer ?
#
loop_
_entity_poly.entity_id
_entity_poly.type
_entity_poly.pdbx_seq_one_letter_code
_entity_poly.pdbx_strand_id
1 'polypeptide(L)' 'EYKDFGDIFSQERIDALPEHTKYDHRIDLIPRSTPPFGPIYPISVKERTALREFISEMLRTGKIKRSTSWSSAPILFVPK' A
#
# COMPACT_ATOMS: atom_id res chain seq x y z
N GLU A 1 -2.35 12.33 31.17
CA GLU A 1 -3.30 12.80 30.14
C GLU A 1 -3.50 11.89 28.94
N TYR A 2 -2.56 11.01 28.54
CA TYR A 2 -2.77 10.15 27.35
C TYR A 2 -3.08 8.66 27.63
N LYS A 3 -3.18 8.26 28.90
CA LYS A 3 -3.42 6.85 29.26
C LYS A 3 -4.78 6.33 28.78
N ASP A 4 -5.78 7.22 28.70
CA ASP A 4 -7.13 6.88 28.29
C ASP A 4 -7.27 6.64 26.77
N PHE A 5 -6.23 6.99 26.01
CA PHE A 5 -6.13 6.84 24.56
C PHE A 5 -5.28 5.62 24.15
N GLY A 6 -5.05 4.67 25.06
CA GLY A 6 -4.23 3.49 24.76
C GLY A 6 -4.73 2.69 23.55
N ASP A 7 -6.03 2.74 23.26
CA ASP A 7 -6.68 2.07 22.14
C ASP A 7 -6.33 2.69 20.77
N ILE A 8 -6.18 4.02 20.66
CA ILE A 8 -5.76 4.68 19.40
C ILE A 8 -4.29 4.42 19.05
N PHE A 9 -3.46 4.10 20.04
CA PHE A 9 -2.06 3.74 19.86
C PHE A 9 -1.83 2.23 19.75
N SER A 10 -2.90 1.43 19.77
CA SER A 10 -2.82 -0.02 19.59
C SER A 10 -2.41 -0.38 18.17
N GLN A 11 -1.58 -1.41 18.03
CA GLN A 11 -1.09 -1.87 16.73
C GLN A 11 -2.25 -2.35 15.85
N GLU A 12 -3.26 -2.96 16.47
CA GLU A 12 -4.47 -3.46 15.82
C GLU A 12 -5.24 -2.33 15.10
N ARG A 13 -5.34 -1.16 15.75
CA ARG A 13 -6.06 -0.01 15.20
C ARG A 13 -5.24 0.75 14.17
N ILE A 14 -3.91 0.75 14.30
CA ILE A 14 -2.98 1.29 13.29
C ILE A 14 -2.99 0.44 12.02
N ASP A 15 -3.14 -0.87 12.17
CA ASP A 15 -3.14 -1.80 11.04
C ASP A 15 -4.45 -1.82 10.27
N ALA A 16 -5.57 -1.50 10.90
CA ALA A 16 -6.86 -1.41 10.25
C ALA A 16 -6.96 -0.16 9.35
N LEU A 17 -7.42 -0.34 8.11
CA LEU A 17 -7.81 0.77 7.25
C LEU A 17 -9.09 1.42 7.83
N PRO A 18 -9.18 2.76 7.95
CA PRO A 18 -10.43 3.41 8.31
C PRO A 18 -11.52 3.10 7.29
N GLU A 19 -12.77 3.12 7.73
CA GLU A 19 -13.91 2.97 6.82
C GLU A 19 -13.92 4.10 5.78
N HIS A 20 -14.29 3.74 4.55
CA HIS A 20 -14.43 4.68 3.44
C HIS A 20 -15.50 5.74 3.76
N THR A 21 -15.20 7.01 3.54
CA THR A 21 -16.10 8.12 3.82
C THR A 21 -16.29 9.03 2.61
N LYS A 22 -17.22 10.00 2.71
CA LYS A 22 -17.38 11.06 1.71
C LYS A 22 -16.14 11.95 1.51
N TYR A 23 -15.16 11.85 2.41
CA TYR A 23 -13.91 12.62 2.37
C TYR A 23 -12.72 11.81 1.86
N ASP A 24 -12.97 10.66 1.24
CA ASP A 24 -11.92 9.87 0.62
C ASP A 24 -11.20 10.67 -0.46
N HIS A 25 -9.87 10.63 -0.41
CA HIS A 25 -9.05 11.36 -1.35
C HIS A 25 -9.18 10.78 -2.76
N ARG A 26 -9.42 11.66 -3.74
CA ARG A 26 -9.43 11.32 -5.17
C ARG A 26 -8.24 11.98 -5.86
N ILE A 27 -7.62 11.23 -6.76
CA ILE A 27 -6.60 11.75 -7.67
C ILE A 27 -7.28 12.05 -9.01
N ASP A 28 -7.45 13.33 -9.33
CA ASP A 28 -8.01 13.77 -10.60
C ASP A 28 -6.93 13.75 -11.69
N LEU A 29 -7.21 13.05 -12.80
CA LEU A 29 -6.30 12.96 -13.94
C LEU A 29 -6.44 14.18 -14.85
N ILE A 30 -5.33 14.59 -15.45
CA ILE A 30 -5.33 15.61 -16.51
C ILE A 30 -6.16 15.07 -17.69
N PRO A 31 -7.04 15.88 -18.31
CA PRO A 31 -7.83 15.44 -19.45
C PRO A 31 -6.97 14.81 -20.55
N ARG A 32 -7.38 13.64 -21.05
CA ARG A 32 -6.67 12.84 -22.07
C ARG A 32 -5.30 12.27 -21.65
N SER A 33 -4.94 12.35 -20.36
CA SER A 33 -3.77 11.64 -19.84
C SER A 33 -4.12 10.19 -19.50
N THR A 34 -3.16 9.29 -19.69
CA THR A 34 -3.24 7.90 -19.27
C THR A 34 -2.06 7.60 -18.35
N PRO A 35 -2.25 7.04 -17.15
CA PRO A 35 -1.14 6.80 -16.25
C PRO A 35 -0.19 5.74 -16.82
N PRO A 36 1.13 5.90 -16.66
CA PRO A 36 2.12 5.07 -17.34
C PRO A 36 2.10 3.60 -16.85
N PHE A 37 2.63 2.72 -17.69
CA PHE A 37 2.96 1.36 -17.32
C PHE A 37 4.46 1.24 -17.10
N GLY A 38 4.86 0.95 -15.86
CA GLY A 38 6.25 0.74 -15.48
C GLY A 38 6.75 -0.67 -15.79
N PRO A 39 8.04 -0.84 -16.08
CA PRO A 39 8.64 -2.16 -16.29
C PRO A 39 8.67 -3.00 -15.00
N ILE A 40 8.81 -4.31 -15.13
CA ILE A 40 9.05 -5.22 -14.01
C ILE A 40 10.55 -5.50 -13.93
N TYR A 41 11.20 -5.06 -12.86
CA TYR A 41 12.63 -5.32 -12.67
C TYR A 41 12.89 -6.72 -12.12
N PRO A 42 13.99 -7.37 -12.54
CA PRO A 42 14.44 -8.58 -11.89
C PRO A 42 14.85 -8.27 -10.45
N ILE A 43 14.48 -9.16 -9.53
CA ILE A 43 14.79 -9.03 -8.10
C ILE A 43 15.56 -10.26 -7.62
N SER A 44 16.45 -10.05 -6.65
CA SER A 44 17.20 -11.11 -5.98
C SER A 44 16.29 -12.00 -5.12
N VAL A 45 16.81 -13.16 -4.70
CA VAL A 45 16.08 -14.07 -3.80
C VAL A 45 15.71 -13.39 -2.48
N LYS A 46 16.62 -12.59 -1.91
CA LYS A 46 16.40 -11.85 -0.67
C LYS A 46 15.26 -10.84 -0.81
N GLU A 47 15.29 -10.05 -1.88
CA GLU A 47 14.24 -9.05 -2.17
C GLU A 47 12.89 -9.73 -2.43
N ARG A 48 12.88 -10.86 -3.13
CA ARG A 48 11.65 -11.64 -3.37
C ARG A 48 11.02 -12.15 -2.08
N THR A 49 11.81 -12.60 -1.11
CA THR A 49 11.30 -13.03 0.20
C THR A 49 10.70 -11.84 0.94
N ALA A 50 11.44 -10.73 1.04
CA ALA A 50 10.94 -9.50 1.67
C ALA A 50 9.66 -8.97 1.01
N LEU A 51 9.59 -9.03 -0.33
CA LEU A 51 8.40 -8.62 -1.09
C LEU A 51 7.17 -9.45 -0.72
N ARG A 52 7.33 -10.77 -0.58
CA ARG A 52 6.22 -11.67 -0.25
C ARG A 52 5.70 -11.42 1.15
N GLU A 53 6.60 -11.23 2.11
CA GLU A 53 6.24 -10.88 3.49
C GLU A 53 5.47 -9.56 3.52
N PHE A 54 5.98 -8.53 2.84
CA PHE A 54 5.31 -7.23 2.72
C PHE A 54 3.91 -7.35 2.10
N ILE A 55 3.78 -8.04 0.95
CA ILE A 55 2.49 -8.21 0.27
C ILE A 55 1.51 -8.97 1.16
N SER A 56 1.95 -10.05 1.82
CA SER A 56 1.09 -10.84 2.71
C SER A 56 0.54 -9.98 3.85
N GLU A 57 1.39 -9.16 4.45
CA GLU A 57 1.03 -8.28 5.56
C GLU A 57 0.07 -7.16 5.12
N MET A 58 0.35 -6.51 3.99
CA MET A 58 -0.52 -5.46 3.46
C MET A 58 -1.88 -5.99 2.98
N LEU A 59 -1.94 -7.24 2.49
CA LEU A 59 -3.21 -7.91 2.17
C LEU A 59 -3.98 -8.29 3.44
N ARG A 60 -3.29 -8.83 4.45
CA ARG A 60 -3.88 -9.20 5.75
C ARG A 60 -4.52 -8.00 6.45
N THR A 61 -3.87 -6.84 6.38
CA THR A 61 -4.33 -5.57 6.97
C THR A 61 -5.32 -4.82 6.08
N GLY A 62 -5.56 -5.29 4.84
CA GLY A 62 -6.47 -4.64 3.90
C GLY A 62 -5.95 -3.33 3.29
N LYS A 63 -4.68 -2.97 3.55
CA LYS A 63 -4.02 -1.77 3.02
C LYS A 63 -3.83 -1.84 1.49
N ILE A 64 -3.71 -3.05 0.94
CA ILE A 64 -3.73 -3.29 -0.51
C ILE A 64 -4.78 -4.34 -0.88
N LYS A 65 -5.21 -4.33 -2.14
CA LYS A 65 -6.11 -5.34 -2.72
C LYS A 65 -5.66 -5.69 -4.14
N ARG A 66 -6.04 -6.88 -4.61
CA ARG A 66 -5.83 -7.26 -6.01
C ARG A 66 -6.63 -6.33 -6.92
N SER A 67 -6.00 -5.89 -7.99
CA SER A 67 -6.58 -5.02 -9.01
C SER A 67 -6.06 -5.43 -10.39
N THR A 68 -6.86 -5.18 -11.42
CA THR A 68 -6.46 -5.29 -12.82
C THR A 68 -6.49 -3.88 -13.40
N SER A 69 -5.31 -3.27 -13.53
CA SER A 69 -5.15 -1.90 -14.05
C SER A 69 -4.27 -1.88 -15.28
N TRP A 70 -4.54 -0.95 -16.19
CA TRP A 70 -3.67 -0.68 -17.34
C TRP A 70 -2.38 0.04 -16.94
N SER A 71 -2.35 0.62 -15.73
CA SER A 71 -1.21 1.36 -15.18
C SER A 71 -0.55 0.59 -14.04
N SER A 72 0.78 0.71 -13.94
CA SER A 72 1.59 0.03 -12.93
C SER A 72 2.87 0.84 -12.66
N ALA A 73 3.43 0.71 -11.46
CA ALA A 73 4.72 1.27 -11.09
C ALA A 73 5.68 0.16 -10.63
N PRO A 74 6.99 0.27 -10.90
CA PRO A 74 7.96 -0.71 -10.45
C PRO A 74 8.14 -0.64 -8.92
N ILE A 75 8.49 -1.77 -8.31
CA ILE A 75 8.92 -1.84 -6.91
C ILE A 75 10.44 -1.69 -6.86
N LEU A 76 10.92 -0.83 -5.95
CA LEU A 76 12.34 -0.55 -5.74
C LEU A 76 12.73 -0.96 -4.32
N PHE A 77 13.89 -1.58 -4.17
CA PHE A 77 14.46 -1.95 -2.87
C PHE A 77 15.58 -0.98 -2.51
N VAL A 78 15.52 -0.44 -1.30
CA VAL A 78 16.54 0.45 -0.75
C VAL A 78 17.15 -0.24 0.46
N PRO A 79 18.49 -0.40 0.54
CA PRO A 79 19.15 -0.87 1.75
C PRO A 79 18.80 0.03 2.92
N LYS A 80 18.47 -0.57 4.06
CA LYS A 80 18.15 0.16 5.28
C LYS A 80 19.41 0.46 6.09
#